data_AF-A0A845RH57-F1
#
_entry.id   AF-A0A845RH57-F1
#
_cell.length_a   1.000
_cell.length_b   1.000
_cell.length_c   1.000
_cell.angle_alpha   90.00
_cell.angle_beta   90.00
_cell.angle_gamma   90.00
#
_symmetry.space_group_name_H-M   'P 1'
#
loop_
_entity.id
_entity.type
_entity.pdbx_description
1 polymer ?
#
loop_
_entity_poly.entity_id
_entity_poly.type
_entity_poly.pdbx_seq_one_letter_code
_entity_poly.pdbx_strand_id
1 'polypeptide(L)' 'MYPYHNQIKRRIRAGELCGYDFVSDYPRIGEALVLYFTTSPPVRPIRPHRYAEYAALLAAWEQGAFRRS' A
#
# COMPACT_ATOMS: atom_id res chain seq x y z
N MET A 1 1.25 18.39 0.35
CA MET A 1 1.20 17.38 -0.74
C MET A 1 2.45 16.52 -0.63
N TYR A 2 2.34 15.21 -0.36
CA TYR A 2 3.48 14.30 -0.28
C TYR A 2 3.53 13.45 -1.55
N PRO A 3 4.43 13.75 -2.52
CA PRO A 3 4.46 13.07 -3.82
C PRO A 3 4.53 11.54 -3.72
N TYR A 4 5.20 11.03 -2.70
CA TYR A 4 5.33 9.60 -2.40
C TYR A 4 3.97 8.91 -2.19
N HIS A 5 3.13 9.42 -1.27
CA HIS A 5 1.85 8.79 -0.95
C HIS A 5 0.87 8.88 -2.13
N ASN A 6 0.89 10.00 -2.87
CA ASN A 6 0.08 10.14 -4.08
C ASN A 6 0.44 9.09 -5.14
N GLN A 7 1.73 8.84 -5.35
CA GLN A 7 2.18 7.81 -6.29
C GLN A 7 1.71 6.41 -5.86
N ILE A 8 1.83 6.05 -4.59
CA ILE A 8 1.36 4.75 -4.07
C ILE A 8 -0.14 4.60 -4.26
N LYS A 9 -0.93 5.61 -3.86
CA LYS A 9 -2.39 5.60 -4.01
C LYS A 9 -2.82 5.50 -5.49
N ARG A 10 -2.03 6.05 -6.42
CA ARG A 10 -2.25 5.90 -7.86
C ARG A 10 -1.99 4.46 -8.31
N ARG A 11 -0.87 3.86 -7.88
CA ARG A 11 -0.52 2.46 -8.22
C ARG A 11 -1.57 1.46 -7.74
N ILE A 12 -2.11 1.65 -6.53
CA ILE A 12 -3.21 0.82 -6.02
C ILE A 12 -4.42 0.88 -6.97
N ARG A 13 -4.85 2.10 -7.34
CA ARG A 13 -5.97 2.30 -8.26
C ARG A 13 -5.71 1.80 -9.68
N ALA A 14 -4.45 1.77 -10.10
CA ALA A 14 -4.03 1.21 -11.38
C ALA A 14 -4.05 -0.33 -11.42
N GLY A 15 -4.37 -0.99 -10.29
CA GLY A 15 -4.38 -2.44 -10.16
C GLY A 15 -2.99 -3.05 -10.00
N GLU A 16 -1.98 -2.24 -9.64
CA GLU A 16 -0.61 -2.74 -9.45
C GLU A 16 -0.40 -3.38 -8.07
N LEU A 17 -1.31 -3.17 -7.12
CA LEU A 17 -1.23 -3.76 -5.77
C LEU A 17 -1.58 -5.25 -5.86
N CYS A 18 -0.65 -6.10 -5.42
CA CYS A 18 -0.86 -7.55 -5.37
C CYS A 18 -1.11 -8.08 -3.95
N GLY A 19 -0.77 -7.32 -2.91
CA GLY A 19 -1.05 -7.68 -1.52
C GLY A 19 -0.51 -6.67 -0.53
N TYR A 20 -0.76 -6.90 0.75
CA TYR A 20 -0.17 -6.13 1.84
C TYR A 20 -0.04 -6.97 3.11
N ASP A 21 0.89 -6.58 3.99
CA ASP A 21 1.08 -7.19 5.31
C ASP A 21 1.26 -6.11 6.38
N PHE A 22 0.83 -6.42 7.61
CA PHE A 22 1.19 -5.65 8.79
C PHE A 22 2.36 -6.35 9.49
N VAL A 23 3.48 -5.65 9.63
CA VAL A 23 4.66 -6.17 10.32
C VAL A 23 5.01 -5.27 11.50
N SER A 24 5.47 -5.88 12.59
CA SER A 24 5.86 -5.16 13.81
C SER A 24 7.33 -4.72 13.82
N ASP A 25 8.20 -5.38 13.05
CA ASP A 25 9.65 -5.13 13.04
C ASP A 25 10.23 -5.02 11.62
N TYR A 26 9.85 -3.97 10.90
CA TYR A 26 10.44 -3.66 9.60
C TYR A 26 11.81 -3.00 9.77
N PRO A 27 12.87 -3.43 9.05
CA PRO A 27 14.23 -2.93 9.25
C PRO A 27 14.34 -1.41 9.25
N ARG A 28 14.87 -0.84 10.36
CA ARG A 28 15.06 0.61 10.59
C ARG A 28 13.77 1.43 10.69
N ILE A 29 12.63 0.77 10.84
CA ILE A 29 11.30 1.39 10.84
C ILE A 29 10.50 0.96 12.08
N GLY A 30 10.53 -0.33 12.43
CA GLY A 30 9.59 -0.92 13.39
C GLY A 30 8.26 -1.22 12.71
N GLU A 31 7.16 -0.88 13.35
CA GLU A 31 5.82 -1.19 12.84
C GLU A 31 5.56 -0.56 11.45
N ALA A 32 5.09 -1.36 10.51
CA ALA A 32 4.78 -0.91 9.16
C ALA A 32 3.67 -1.73 8.50
N LEU A 33 2.86 -1.04 7.71
CA LEU A 33 2.01 -1.63 6.68
C LEU A 33 2.84 -1.71 5.41
N VAL A 34 3.17 -2.92 4.99
CA VAL A 34 3.98 -3.19 3.81
C VAL A 34 3.06 -3.47 2.64
N LEU A 35 3.16 -2.66 1.59
CA LEU A 35 2.41 -2.84 0.35
C LEU A 35 3.29 -3.52 -0.69
N TYR A 36 2.75 -4.55 -1.35
CA TYR A 36 3.39 -5.29 -2.43
C TYR A 36 2.80 -4.91 -3.77
N PHE A 37 3.67 -4.58 -4.73
CA PHE A 37 3.31 -4.17 -6.08
C PHE A 37 3.98 -5.06 -7.12
N THR A 38 3.30 -5.23 -8.26
CA THR A 38 3.84 -5.97 -9.41
C THR A 38 4.93 -5.22 -10.17
N THR A 39 5.02 -3.91 -10.01
CA THR A 39 5.98 -3.04 -10.70
C THR A 39 7.08 -2.54 -9.77
N SER A 40 8.19 -2.08 -10.34
CA SER A 40 9.26 -1.50 -9.53
C SER A 40 8.91 -0.08 -9.03
N PRO A 41 9.22 0.25 -7.77
CA PRO A 41 9.71 -0.66 -6.73
C PRO A 41 8.56 -1.47 -6.11
N PRO A 42 8.80 -2.77 -5.84
CA PRO A 42 7.75 -3.72 -5.49
C PRO A 42 7.28 -3.60 -4.05
N VAL A 43 8.11 -3.08 -3.14
CA VAL A 43 7.79 -3.03 -1.70
C VAL A 43 7.73 -1.58 -1.23
N ARG A 44 6.63 -1.22 -0.55
CA ARG A 44 6.42 0.12 0.01
C ARG A 44 5.93 0.04 1.47
N PRO A 45 6.81 0.29 2.46
CA PRO A 45 6.38 0.40 3.85
C PRO A 45 5.69 1.74 4.10
N ILE A 46 4.58 1.70 4.83
CA ILE A 46 3.79 2.82 5.33
C ILE A 46 3.90 2.83 6.85
N ARG A 47 4.06 4.01 7.46
CA ARG A 47 4.15 4.16 8.92
C ARG A 47 2.76 4.17 9.57
N PRO A 48 2.62 3.78 10.85
CA PRO A 48 1.32 3.67 11.54
C PRO A 48 0.46 4.92 11.47
N HIS A 49 1.05 6.10 11.65
CA HIS A 49 0.34 7.39 11.59
C HIS A 49 -0.26 7.72 10.21
N ARG A 50 -0.02 6.91 9.17
CA ARG A 50 -0.59 7.05 7.83
C ARG A 50 -1.60 5.97 7.47
N TYR A 51 -1.81 4.93 8.30
CA TYR A 51 -2.69 3.80 7.95
C TYR A 51 -4.11 4.24 7.62
N ALA A 52 -4.63 5.23 8.35
CA ALA A 52 -5.97 5.77 8.12
C ALA A 52 -6.18 6.24 6.66
N GLU A 53 -5.13 6.72 5.99
CA GLU A 53 -5.20 7.16 4.59
C GLU A 53 -5.32 6.01 3.58
N TYR A 54 -4.99 4.79 4.00
CA TYR A 54 -4.97 3.59 3.16
C TYR A 54 -6.14 2.67 3.45
N ALA A 55 -6.77 2.75 4.63
CA ALA A 55 -7.87 1.88 5.05
C ALA A 55 -8.97 1.74 3.99
N ALA A 56 -9.48 2.86 3.47
CA ALA A 56 -10.53 2.85 2.45
C ALA A 56 -10.06 2.26 1.11
N LEU A 57 -8.80 2.48 0.73
CA LEU A 57 -8.24 1.94 -0.52
C LEU A 57 -8.02 0.44 -0.43
N LEU A 58 -7.51 -0.05 0.70
CA LEU A 58 -7.32 -1.47 0.94
C LEU A 58 -8.66 -2.19 1.03
N ALA A 59 -9.64 -1.64 1.75
CA ALA A 59 -10.99 -2.20 1.80
C ALA A 59 -11.62 -2.32 0.40
N ALA A 60 -11.46 -1.30 -0.45
CA ALA A 60 -11.93 -1.36 -1.83
C ALA A 60 -11.17 -2.40 -2.68
N TRP A 61 -9.85 -2.52 -2.48
CA TRP A 61 -9.03 -3.53 -3.17
C TRP A 61 -9.43 -4.96 -2.78
N GLU A 62 -9.69 -5.22 -1.49
CA GLU A 62 -10.17 -6.52 -0.99
C GLU A 62 -11.52 -6.91 -1.61
N GLN A 63 -12.38 -5.91 -1.85
CA GLN A 63 -13.65 -6.09 -2.57
C GLN A 63 -13.48 -6.25 -4.10
N GLY A 64 -12.24 -6.24 -4.60
CA GLY A 64 -11.93 -6.44 -6.01
C GLY A 64 -12.02 -5.18 -6.88
N ALA A 65 -12.20 -3.99 -6.31
CA ALA A 65 -12.46 -2.75 -7.06
C ALA A 65 -11.37 -2.34 -8.06
N PHE A 66 -10.17 -2.92 -7.97
CA PHE A 66 -9.03 -2.60 -8.83
C PHE A 66 -8.37 -3.84 -9.46
N ARG A 67 -8.97 -5.03 -9.33
CA ARG A 67 -8.43 -6.24 -9.99
C ARG A 67 -8.73 -6.14 -11.48
N ARG A 68 -7.67 -6.16 -12.31
CA ARG A 68 -7.83 -6.26 -13.76
C ARG A 68 -8.26 -7.69 -14.10
N SER A 69 -9.41 -7.81 -14.73
CA SER A 69 -9.96 -9.04 -15.34
C SER A 69 -9.03 -9.61 -16.40
#